data_AF-A0A0B8QDV1-F1
#
_entry.id   AF-A0A0B8QDV1-F1
#
_cell.length_a   1.000
_cell.length_b   1.000
_cell.length_c   1.000
_cell.angle_alpha   90.00
_cell.angle_beta   90.00
_cell.angle_gamma   90.00
#
_symmetry.space_group_name_H-M   'P 1'
#
loop_
_entity.id
_entity.type
_entity.pdbx_description
1 polymer ?
#
loop_
_entity_poly.entity_id
_entity_poly.type
_entity_poly.pdbx_seq_one_letter_code
_entity_poly.pdbx_strand_id
1 'polypeptide(L)'
;MLGLKSKIQTFALQRQINTYNKEPLSAILPGIALHELWGMMSVAEQALLAVSGFVVVAGLLGMLSSLLTSLQERRREMAILRAMGARPRHVFVLLVSEATALTFAGIITGIAGLYALLAVIKPFIQHQYGISIELNFLTSYEWMLMGLVLIAGVIIGFIPAFRAYRQSLADGMTIRI
;
A
#
# COMPACT_ATOMS: atom_id res chain seq x y z
N MET A 1 40.08 -7.98 17.40
CA MET A 1 38.90 -7.58 18.21
C MET A 1 39.24 -7.78 19.68
N LEU A 2 39.09 -6.77 20.54
CA LEU A 2 39.66 -6.70 21.90
C LEU A 2 39.06 -7.70 22.95
N GLY A 3 38.32 -8.73 22.54
CA GLY A 3 37.92 -9.84 23.42
C GLY A 3 37.01 -9.48 24.61
N LEU A 4 36.42 -8.28 24.62
CA LEU A 4 35.57 -7.80 25.71
C LEU A 4 34.23 -8.53 25.71
N LYS A 5 33.90 -9.21 26.82
CA LYS A 5 32.69 -10.05 26.95
C LYS A 5 31.48 -9.32 27.53
N SER A 6 31.60 -8.06 27.96
CA SER A 6 30.54 -7.32 28.66
C SER A 6 30.33 -5.90 28.11
N LYS A 7 29.06 -5.53 27.87
CA LYS A 7 28.65 -4.20 27.37
C LYS A 7 29.16 -3.05 28.24
N ILE A 8 29.21 -3.25 29.56
CA ILE A 8 29.66 -2.21 30.52
C ILE A 8 31.15 -1.91 30.33
N GLN A 9 31.97 -2.94 30.07
CA GLN A 9 33.41 -2.78 29.86
C GLN A 9 33.72 -2.07 28.54
N THR A 10 32.91 -2.28 27.49
CA THR A 10 33.05 -1.55 26.22
C THR A 10 32.76 -0.06 26.36
N PHE A 11 31.73 0.33 27.12
CA PHE A 11 31.42 1.74 27.36
C PHE A 11 32.44 2.42 28.29
N ALA A 12 32.95 1.69 29.30
CA ALA A 12 34.00 2.20 30.18
C ALA A 12 35.32 2.44 29.43
N LEU A 13 35.70 1.52 28.53
CA LEU A 13 36.88 1.66 27.68
C LEU A 13 36.70 2.78 26.65
N GLN A 14 35.52 2.90 26.03
CA GLN A 14 35.21 4.00 25.11
C GLN A 14 35.37 5.36 25.80
N ARG A 15 34.86 5.49 27.03
CA ARG A 15 34.99 6.71 27.83
C ARG A 15 36.44 7.01 28.19
N GLN A 16 37.22 6.00 28.61
CA GLN A 16 38.64 6.17 28.92
C GLN A 16 39.45 6.63 27.72
N ILE A 17 39.18 6.09 26.53
CA ILE A 17 39.86 6.49 25.28
C ILE A 17 39.45 7.91 24.87
N ASN A 18 38.14 8.23 24.90
CA ASN A 18 37.63 9.56 24.53
C ASN A 18 38.05 10.69 25.49
N THR A 19 38.41 10.37 26.73
CA THR A 19 38.82 11.36 27.76
C THR A 19 40.34 11.40 27.96
N TYR A 20 41.11 10.69 27.12
CA TYR A 20 42.56 10.63 27.23
C TYR A 20 43.19 11.91 26.63
N ASN A 21 43.61 12.84 27.49
CA ASN A 21 44.06 14.17 27.07
C ASN A 21 45.42 14.22 26.35
N LYS A 22 46.23 13.16 26.40
CA LYS A 22 47.57 13.13 25.78
C LYS A 22 47.54 12.86 24.27
N GLU A 23 46.49 12.20 23.78
CA GLU A 23 46.28 11.90 22.36
C GLU A 23 44.78 12.00 22.05
N PRO A 24 44.33 12.89 21.14
CA PRO A 24 42.92 13.05 20.82
C PRO A 24 42.42 11.86 20.00
N LEU A 25 42.05 10.79 20.68
CA LEU A 25 41.49 9.58 20.07
C LEU A 25 39.98 9.55 20.31
N SER A 26 39.22 9.27 19.25
CA SER A 26 37.78 9.04 19.33
C SER A 26 37.46 7.56 19.16
N ALA A 27 37.06 6.91 20.25
CA ALA A 27 36.50 5.58 20.22
C ALA A 27 35.03 5.66 19.80
N ILE A 28 34.76 5.25 18.56
CA ILE A 28 33.41 5.09 18.04
C ILE A 28 33.02 3.62 18.21
N LEU A 29 31.79 3.36 18.66
CA LEU A 29 31.18 2.04 18.65
C LEU A 29 30.34 1.92 17.36
N PRO A 30 30.93 1.47 16.24
CA PRO A 30 30.24 1.51 14.95
C PRO A 30 28.93 0.72 14.95
N GLY A 31 28.81 -0.33 15.76
CA GLY A 31 27.55 -1.09 15.88
C GLY A 31 26.38 -0.26 16.43
N ILE A 32 26.64 0.70 17.33
CA ILE A 32 25.59 1.55 17.91
C ILE A 32 25.25 2.68 16.95
N ALA A 33 26.25 3.32 16.35
CA ALA A 33 26.04 4.37 15.34
C ALA A 33 25.26 3.83 14.13
N LEU A 34 25.58 2.62 13.67
CA LEU A 34 24.79 1.96 12.62
C LEU A 34 23.37 1.66 13.10
N HIS A 35 23.18 1.13 14.31
CA HIS A 35 21.85 0.84 14.84
C HIS A 35 20.97 2.09 14.98
N GLU A 36 21.55 3.22 15.34
CA GLU A 36 20.86 4.51 15.42
C GLU A 36 20.42 5.01 14.04
N LEU A 37 21.29 4.89 13.01
CA LEU A 37 20.92 5.16 11.61
C LEU A 37 19.80 4.23 11.13
N TRP A 38 19.88 2.92 11.42
CA TRP A 38 18.83 1.95 11.09
C TRP A 38 17.50 2.27 11.81
N GLY A 39 17.56 2.74 13.05
CA GLY A 39 16.39 3.18 13.81
C GLY A 39 15.70 4.38 13.16
N MET A 40 16.46 5.39 12.75
CA MET A 40 15.91 6.55 12.02
C MET A 40 15.28 6.15 10.69
N MET A 41 15.92 5.24 9.94
CA MET A 41 15.38 4.71 8.68
C MET A 41 14.10 3.93 8.90
N SER A 42 14.00 3.12 9.96
CA SER A 42 12.80 2.33 10.26
C SER A 42 11.59 3.22 10.59
N VAL A 43 11.78 4.32 11.32
CA VAL A 43 10.68 5.27 11.60
C VAL A 43 10.19 5.93 10.32
N ALA A 44 11.10 6.32 9.43
CA ALA A 44 10.75 6.91 8.14
C ALA A 44 9.98 5.92 7.25
N GLU A 45 10.43 4.66 7.20
CA GLU A 45 9.76 3.58 6.46
C GLU A 45 8.34 3.33 7.00
N GLN A 46 8.18 3.24 8.33
CA GLN A 46 6.87 3.06 8.96
C GLN A 46 5.92 4.24 8.68
N ALA A 47 6.44 5.46 8.70
CA ALA A 47 5.65 6.64 8.36
C ALA A 47 5.16 6.61 6.91
N LEU A 48 6.05 6.26 5.96
CA LEU A 48 5.69 6.12 4.55
C LEU A 48 4.69 4.99 4.31
N LEU A 49 4.82 3.86 5.01
CA LEU A 49 3.86 2.76 4.96
C LEU A 49 2.48 3.18 5.50
N ALA A 50 2.45 3.95 6.60
CA ALA A 50 1.19 4.46 7.15
C ALA A 50 0.50 5.41 6.16
N VAL A 51 1.24 6.34 5.56
CA VAL A 51 0.72 7.25 4.52
C VAL A 51 0.21 6.46 3.31
N SER A 52 0.97 5.45 2.86
CA SER A 52 0.56 4.57 1.76
C SER A 52 -0.75 3.85 2.08
N GLY A 53 -0.93 3.38 3.33
CA GLY A 53 -2.18 2.81 3.81
C GLY A 53 -3.35 3.79 3.69
N PHE A 54 -3.18 5.05 4.10
CA PHE A 54 -4.22 6.07 3.94
C PHE A 54 -4.55 6.34 2.46
N VAL A 55 -3.55 6.37 1.58
CA VAL A 55 -3.77 6.55 0.13
C VAL A 55 -4.58 5.40 -0.44
N VAL A 56 -4.28 4.16 -0.06
CA VAL A 56 -5.06 2.98 -0.47
C VAL A 56 -6.51 3.11 0.02
N VAL A 57 -6.73 3.43 1.29
CA VAL A 57 -8.08 3.61 1.86
C VAL A 57 -8.84 4.71 1.11
N ALA A 58 -8.21 5.86 0.85
CA ALA A 58 -8.83 6.95 0.09
C ALA A 58 -9.20 6.52 -1.33
N GLY A 59 -8.32 5.80 -2.02
CA GLY A 59 -8.58 5.24 -3.35
C GLY A 59 -9.74 4.25 -3.37
N LEU A 60 -9.80 3.35 -2.38
CA LEU A 60 -10.89 2.39 -2.21
C LEU A 60 -12.24 3.09 -1.94
N LEU A 61 -12.25 4.14 -1.12
CA LEU A 61 -13.46 4.95 -0.88
C LEU A 61 -13.90 5.74 -2.13
N GLY A 62 -12.95 6.24 -2.91
CA GLY A 62 -13.21 6.88 -4.20
C GLY A 62 -13.86 5.91 -5.19
N MET A 63 -13.30 4.70 -5.32
CA MET A 63 -13.86 3.62 -6.13
C MET A 63 -15.26 3.22 -5.65
N LEU A 64 -15.46 3.03 -4.34
CA LEU A 64 -16.77 2.72 -3.76
C LEU A 64 -17.82 3.78 -4.14
N SER A 65 -17.46 5.06 -4.01
CA SER A 65 -18.33 6.18 -4.32
C SER A 65 -18.67 6.21 -5.81
N SER A 66 -17.69 5.99 -6.68
CA SER A 66 -17.90 5.90 -8.13
C SER A 66 -18.85 4.76 -8.52
N LEU A 67 -18.66 3.56 -7.95
CA LEU A 67 -19.54 2.41 -8.20
C LEU A 67 -20.97 2.66 -7.70
N LEU A 68 -21.13 3.29 -6.53
CA LEU A 68 -22.44 3.65 -6.00
C LEU A 68 -23.16 4.68 -6.88
N THR A 69 -22.45 5.70 -7.36
CA THR A 69 -23.01 6.70 -8.28
C THR A 69 -23.43 6.07 -9.60
N SER A 70 -22.57 5.22 -10.19
CA SER A 70 -22.90 4.51 -11.43
C SER A 70 -24.16 3.65 -11.29
N LEU A 71 -24.35 3.01 -10.14
CA LEU A 71 -25.56 2.24 -9.85
C LEU A 71 -26.82 3.10 -9.77
N GLN A 72 -26.71 4.31 -9.22
CA GLN A 72 -27.84 5.24 -9.13
C GLN A 72 -28.23 5.75 -10.51
N GLU A 73 -27.26 6.09 -11.35
CA GLU A 73 -27.49 6.53 -12.73
C GLU A 73 -28.18 5.44 -13.57
N ARG A 74 -27.68 4.20 -13.47
CA ARG A 74 -28.22 3.05 -14.22
C ARG A 74 -29.45 2.40 -13.58
N ARG A 75 -29.98 2.97 -12.48
CA ARG A 75 -31.12 2.37 -11.76
C ARG A 75 -32.36 2.19 -12.63
N ARG A 76 -32.64 3.15 -13.51
CA ARG A 76 -33.79 3.08 -14.43
C ARG A 76 -33.65 1.93 -15.44
N GLU A 77 -32.45 1.75 -16.00
CA GLU A 77 -32.15 0.66 -16.93
C GLU A 77 -32.30 -0.71 -16.25
N MET A 78 -31.80 -0.84 -15.02
CA MET A 78 -31.93 -2.05 -14.22
C MET A 78 -33.39 -2.41 -13.92
N ALA A 79 -34.24 -1.40 -13.68
CA ALA A 79 -35.67 -1.60 -13.47
C ALA A 79 -36.37 -2.12 -14.75
N ILE A 80 -36.02 -1.58 -15.92
CA ILE A 80 -36.55 -2.02 -17.22
C ILE A 80 -36.11 -3.47 -17.52
N LEU A 81 -34.82 -3.79 -17.32
CA LEU A 81 -34.28 -5.14 -17.52
C LEU A 81 -34.97 -6.17 -16.61
N ARG A 82 -35.33 -5.77 -15.38
CA ARG A 82 -36.10 -6.62 -14.47
C ARG A 82 -37.53 -6.84 -14.91
N ALA A 83 -38.20 -5.83 -15.47
CA ALA A 83 -39.54 -6.02 -16.05
C ALA A 83 -39.53 -7.05 -17.19
N MET A 84 -38.37 -7.21 -17.86
CA MET A 84 -38.10 -8.22 -18.87
C MET A 84 -37.59 -9.57 -18.31
N GLY A 85 -37.50 -9.75 -16.99
CA GLY A 85 -37.13 -11.01 -16.34
C GLY A 85 -35.64 -11.19 -15.98
N ALA A 86 -34.81 -10.13 -16.05
CA ALA A 86 -33.39 -10.23 -15.71
C ALA A 86 -33.14 -10.54 -14.22
N ARG A 87 -32.18 -11.45 -13.96
CA ARG A 87 -31.82 -11.89 -12.59
C ARG A 87 -30.87 -10.90 -11.89
N PRO A 88 -31.07 -10.58 -10.59
CA PRO A 88 -30.22 -9.66 -9.81
C PRO A 88 -28.76 -10.12 -9.68
N ARG A 89 -28.51 -11.42 -9.84
CA ARG A 89 -27.17 -12.03 -9.73
C ARG A 89 -26.21 -11.53 -10.80
N HIS A 90 -26.70 -11.16 -11.99
CA HIS A 90 -25.82 -10.63 -13.05
C HIS A 90 -25.22 -9.29 -12.66
N VAL A 91 -26.01 -8.41 -12.04
CA VAL A 91 -25.55 -7.10 -11.55
C VAL A 91 -24.51 -7.26 -10.45
N PHE A 92 -24.73 -8.22 -9.55
CA PHE A 92 -23.80 -8.54 -8.49
C PHE A 92 -22.44 -9.00 -9.04
N VAL A 93 -22.43 -9.97 -9.94
CA VAL A 93 -21.18 -10.49 -10.55
C VAL A 93 -20.49 -9.40 -11.36
N LEU A 94 -21.25 -8.60 -12.10
CA LEU A 94 -20.72 -7.49 -12.89
C LEU A 94 -19.96 -6.50 -12.00
N LEU A 95 -20.58 -6.00 -10.93
CA LEU A 95 -19.97 -5.02 -10.02
C LEU A 95 -18.72 -5.56 -9.32
N VAL A 96 -18.77 -6.82 -8.85
CA VAL A 96 -17.60 -7.43 -8.21
C VAL A 96 -16.47 -7.60 -9.24
N SER A 97 -16.80 -8.03 -10.47
CA SER A 97 -15.80 -8.16 -11.54
C SER A 97 -15.22 -6.81 -11.96
N GLU A 98 -16.01 -5.75 -11.97
CA GLU A 98 -15.59 -4.39 -12.29
C GLU A 98 -14.64 -3.85 -11.21
N ALA A 99 -15.01 -3.98 -9.94
CA ALA A 99 -14.13 -3.60 -8.82
C ALA A 99 -12.82 -4.39 -8.83
N THR A 100 -12.88 -5.69 -9.10
CA THR A 100 -11.69 -6.56 -9.18
C THR A 100 -10.79 -6.15 -10.34
N ALA A 101 -11.38 -5.92 -11.52
CA ALA A 101 -10.65 -5.50 -12.73
C ALA A 101 -10.00 -4.12 -12.55
N LEU A 102 -10.72 -3.16 -11.97
CA LEU A 102 -10.19 -1.83 -11.66
C LEU A 102 -9.02 -1.90 -10.67
N THR A 103 -9.16 -2.69 -9.61
CA THR A 103 -8.09 -2.88 -8.61
C THR A 103 -6.87 -3.54 -9.24
N PHE A 104 -7.07 -4.58 -10.05
CA PHE A 104 -6.00 -5.27 -10.76
C PHE A 104 -5.28 -4.37 -11.77
N ALA A 105 -6.03 -3.59 -12.56
CA ALA A 105 -5.47 -2.60 -13.48
C ALA A 105 -4.69 -1.51 -12.71
N GLY A 106 -5.19 -1.07 -11.57
CA GLY A 106 -4.50 -0.13 -10.69
C GLY A 106 -3.16 -0.68 -10.17
N ILE A 107 -3.11 -1.95 -9.77
CA ILE A 107 -1.88 -2.62 -9.35
C ILE A 107 -0.87 -2.67 -10.51
N ILE A 108 -1.29 -3.13 -11.69
CA ILE A 108 -0.40 -3.24 -12.87
C ILE A 108 0.15 -1.86 -13.26
N THR A 109 -0.71 -0.86 -13.37
CA THR A 109 -0.33 0.51 -13.76
C THR A 109 0.54 1.16 -12.69
N GLY A 110 0.28 0.89 -11.41
CA GLY A 110 1.13 1.32 -10.29
C GLY A 110 2.53 0.74 -10.35
N ILE A 111 2.67 -0.57 -10.59
CA ILE A 111 3.97 -1.25 -10.75
C ILE A 111 4.72 -0.70 -11.98
N ALA A 112 4.03 -0.59 -13.12
CA ALA A 112 4.62 -0.03 -14.33
C ALA A 112 5.10 1.41 -14.11
N GLY A 113 4.29 2.23 -13.42
CA GLY A 113 4.64 3.60 -13.04
C GLY A 113 5.84 3.67 -12.10
N LEU A 114 5.92 2.79 -11.10
CA LEU A 114 7.06 2.69 -10.18
C LEU A 114 8.36 2.41 -10.95
N TYR A 115 8.38 1.37 -11.78
CA TYR A 115 9.58 1.01 -12.54
C TYR A 115 9.95 2.07 -13.59
N ALA A 116 8.97 2.67 -14.25
CA ALA A 116 9.21 3.77 -15.20
C ALA A 116 9.83 4.98 -14.49
N LEU A 117 9.29 5.35 -13.32
CA LEU A 117 9.79 6.47 -12.54
C LEU A 117 11.21 6.19 -12.01
N LEU A 118 11.47 4.99 -11.50
CA LEU A 118 12.80 4.56 -11.08
C LEU A 118 13.81 4.60 -12.23
N ALA A 119 13.42 4.17 -13.43
CA ALA A 119 14.30 4.21 -14.60
C ALA A 119 14.72 5.65 -14.96
N VAL A 120 13.84 6.63 -14.78
CA VAL A 120 14.11 8.05 -15.04
C VAL A 120 14.91 8.71 -13.91
N ILE A 121 14.57 8.43 -12.66
CA ILE A 121 15.18 9.10 -11.49
C ILE A 121 16.56 8.52 -11.14
N LYS A 122 16.76 7.21 -11.33
CA LYS A 122 18.02 6.52 -11.02
C LYS A 122 19.28 7.22 -11.55
N PRO A 123 19.39 7.59 -12.84
CA PRO A 123 20.60 8.25 -13.35
C PRO A 123 20.84 9.61 -12.67
N PHE A 124 19.78 10.35 -12.34
CA PHE A 124 19.88 11.63 -11.66
C PHE A 124 20.43 11.47 -10.23
N ILE A 125 19.92 10.50 -9.48
CA ILE A 125 20.40 10.20 -8.12
C ILE A 125 21.84 9.71 -8.13
N GLN A 126 22.20 8.84 -9.09
CA GLN A 126 23.55 8.31 -9.22
C GLN A 126 24.56 9.43 -9.53
N HIS A 127 24.21 10.38 -10.40
CA HIS A 127 25.08 11.52 -10.72
C HIS A 127 25.23 12.52 -9.58
N GLN A 128 24.14 12.82 -8.86
CA GLN A 128 24.14 13.89 -7.86
C GLN A 128 24.62 13.43 -6.47
N TYR A 129 24.30 12.18 -6.09
CA TYR A 129 24.54 11.66 -4.75
C TYR A 129 25.47 10.43 -4.73
N GLY A 130 25.83 9.87 -5.89
CA GLY A 130 26.68 8.68 -5.98
C GLY A 130 26.01 7.39 -5.48
N ILE A 131 24.70 7.41 -5.22
CA ILE A 131 23.95 6.27 -4.70
C ILE A 131 23.44 5.42 -5.88
N SER A 132 23.89 4.18 -5.97
CA SER A 132 23.42 3.22 -6.97
C SER A 132 22.16 2.50 -6.47
N ILE A 133 21.01 2.85 -7.01
CA ILE A 133 19.76 2.13 -6.76
C ILE A 133 19.72 0.90 -7.66
N GLU A 134 19.75 -0.29 -7.08
CA GLU A 134 19.56 -1.53 -7.83
C GLU A 134 18.07 -1.73 -8.17
N LEU A 135 17.80 -2.09 -9.42
CA LEU A 135 16.45 -2.45 -9.88
C LEU A 135 16.20 -3.89 -9.49
N ASN A 136 15.78 -4.10 -8.24
CA ASN A 136 15.44 -5.41 -7.75
C ASN A 136 14.03 -5.81 -8.17
N PHE A 137 13.83 -7.11 -8.32
CA PHE A 137 12.50 -7.68 -8.47
C PHE A 137 11.70 -7.50 -7.18
N LEU A 138 10.37 -7.46 -7.33
CA LEU A 138 9.43 -7.37 -6.22
C LEU A 138 9.69 -8.49 -5.20
N THR A 139 9.88 -8.09 -3.95
CA THR A 139 10.11 -8.98 -2.81
C THR A 139 8.81 -9.68 -2.42
N SER A 140 8.89 -10.85 -1.76
CA SER A 140 7.71 -11.58 -1.26
C SER A 140 6.77 -10.72 -0.40
N TYR A 141 7.32 -9.76 0.35
CA TYR A 141 6.54 -8.80 1.14
C TYR A 141 5.68 -7.88 0.27
N GLU A 142 6.21 -7.37 -0.84
CA GLU A 142 5.50 -6.48 -1.75
C GLU A 142 4.39 -7.22 -2.49
N TRP A 143 4.64 -8.47 -2.90
CA TRP A 143 3.61 -9.35 -3.45
C TRP A 143 2.47 -9.61 -2.46
N MET A 144 2.79 -9.80 -1.17
CA MET A 144 1.78 -9.95 -0.12
C MET A 144 0.94 -8.67 0.05
N LEU A 145 1.57 -7.49 0.03
CA LEU A 145 0.86 -6.22 0.09
C LEU A 145 -0.08 -6.03 -1.11
N MET A 146 0.36 -6.35 -2.32
CA MET A 146 -0.49 -6.31 -3.52
C MET A 146 -1.68 -7.26 -3.40
N GLY A 147 -1.45 -8.47 -2.89
CA GLY A 147 -2.52 -9.43 -2.59
C GLY A 147 -3.55 -8.87 -1.60
N LEU A 148 -3.09 -8.22 -0.53
CA LEU A 148 -3.97 -7.55 0.44
C LEU A 148 -4.78 -6.42 -0.19
N VAL A 149 -4.16 -5.60 -1.04
CA VAL A 149 -4.86 -4.52 -1.77
C VAL A 149 -5.92 -5.08 -2.71
N LEU A 150 -5.61 -6.17 -3.42
CA LEU A 150 -6.56 -6.85 -4.30
C LEU A 150 -7.76 -7.38 -3.51
N ILE A 151 -7.52 -8.06 -2.38
CA ILE A 151 -8.56 -8.56 -1.49
C ILE A 151 -9.40 -7.39 -0.95
N ALA A 152 -8.78 -6.29 -0.53
CA ALA A 152 -9.48 -5.11 -0.06
C ALA A 152 -10.38 -4.49 -1.14
N GLY A 153 -9.91 -4.42 -2.39
CA GLY A 153 -10.71 -3.98 -3.54
C GLY A 153 -11.93 -4.86 -3.79
N VAL A 154 -11.77 -6.19 -3.72
CA VAL A 154 -12.89 -7.15 -3.84
C VAL A 154 -13.91 -6.96 -2.71
N ILE A 155 -13.45 -6.82 -1.47
CA ILE A 155 -14.32 -6.58 -0.30
C ILE A 155 -15.11 -5.29 -0.48
N ILE A 156 -14.46 -4.21 -0.92
CA ILE A 156 -15.10 -2.92 -1.20
C ILE A 156 -16.16 -3.07 -2.30
N GLY A 157 -15.87 -3.80 -3.38
CA GLY A 157 -16.81 -4.07 -4.47
C GLY A 157 -18.03 -4.90 -4.04
N PHE A 158 -17.90 -5.69 -2.99
CA PHE A 158 -19.01 -6.48 -2.43
C PHE A 158 -20.10 -5.61 -1.80
N ILE A 159 -19.74 -4.47 -1.21
CA ILE A 159 -20.66 -3.53 -0.56
C ILE A 159 -21.72 -2.99 -1.54
N PRO A 160 -21.36 -2.35 -2.68
CA PRO A 160 -22.34 -1.85 -3.64
C PRO A 160 -23.06 -3.01 -4.35
N ALA A 161 -22.39 -4.14 -4.60
CA ALA A 161 -23.00 -5.31 -5.20
C ALA A 161 -24.13 -5.89 -4.35
N PHE A 162 -23.92 -6.01 -3.03
CA PHE A 162 -24.95 -6.46 -2.10
C PHE A 162 -26.10 -5.46 -1.98
N ARG A 163 -25.79 -4.16 -1.98
CA ARG A 163 -26.79 -3.10 -1.97
C ARG A 163 -27.67 -3.13 -3.23
N ALA A 164 -27.06 -3.29 -4.40
CA ALA A 164 -27.77 -3.45 -5.67
C ALA A 164 -28.68 -4.67 -5.65
N TYR A 165 -28.18 -5.81 -5.14
CA TYR A 165 -28.97 -7.04 -5.01
C TYR A 165 -30.24 -6.87 -4.15
N ARG A 166 -30.17 -6.07 -3.07
CA ARG A 166 -31.31 -5.78 -2.17
C ARG A 166 -32.30 -4.73 -2.70
N GLN A 167 -31.88 -3.81 -3.57
CA GLN A 167 -32.76 -2.78 -4.16
C GLN A 167 -33.56 -3.32 -5.35
N SER A 168 -32.90 -4.07 -6.23
CA SER A 168 -33.49 -5.24 -6.90
C SER A 168 -34.23 -6.06 -5.83
N LEU A 169 -35.21 -6.93 -6.02
CA LEU A 169 -35.96 -7.63 -4.95
C LEU A 169 -36.97 -6.71 -4.26
N ALA A 170 -36.56 -5.58 -3.65
CA ALA A 170 -37.50 -4.62 -3.04
C ALA A 170 -38.38 -3.92 -4.08
N ASP A 171 -37.82 -3.47 -5.21
CA ASP A 171 -38.60 -2.86 -6.32
C ASP A 171 -39.56 -3.88 -6.98
N GLY A 172 -39.36 -5.18 -6.80
CA GLY A 172 -40.29 -6.22 -7.30
C GLY A 172 -41.59 -6.36 -6.51
N MET A 173 -41.69 -5.74 -5.32
CA MET A 173 -42.85 -5.87 -4.42
C MET A 173 -43.63 -4.58 -4.21
N THR A 174 -43.22 -3.46 -4.83
CA THR A 174 -43.99 -2.21 -4.76
C THR A 174 -44.50 -1.83 -6.15
N ILE A 175 -45.69 -2.33 -6.47
CA ILE A 175 -46.53 -1.71 -7.50
C ILE A 175 -46.84 -0.31 -6.95
N ARG A 176 -46.13 0.70 -7.45
CA ARG A 176 -46.53 2.10 -7.24
C ARG A 176 -47.62 2.40 -8.26
N ILE A 177 -48.85 2.43 -7.78
CA ILE A 177 -50.02 3.03 -8.45
C ILE A 177 -49.78 4.55 -8.49
#